data_AF-A0A925DIY8-F1
#
_entry.id   AF-A0A925DIY8-F1
#
_cell.length_a   1.000
_cell.length_b   1.000
_cell.length_c   1.000
_cell.angle_alpha   90.00
_cell.angle_beta   90.00
_cell.angle_gamma   90.00
#
_symmetry.space_group_name_H-M   'P 1'
#
loop_
_entity.id
_entity.type
_entity.pdbx_description
1 polymer ?
#
loop_
_entity_poly.entity_id
_entity_poly.type
_entity_poly.pdbx_seq_one_letter_code
_entity_poly.pdbx_strand_id
1 'polypeptide(L)'
;RRGARGAANSLIRRDGRVGRDVLADAADARAWHAGVSAFEGRERCNDFSIGIELEGSDDVAFEAAQYDALAALTRALQRRYRLAAVCGHQHIAPGRKTDPGPCFDWSRYRLDLQKNAAPAHPARALRFPPAA
;
A
#
# COMPACT_ATOMS: atom_id res chain seq x y z
N ARG A 1 2.66 2.47 -24.83
CA ARG A 1 2.20 3.04 -23.54
C ARG A 1 2.95 2.32 -22.42
N ARG A 2 3.97 2.93 -21.81
CA ARG A 2 4.74 2.29 -20.73
C ARG A 2 3.98 2.50 -19.41
N GLY A 3 3.45 1.42 -18.84
CA GLY A 3 2.90 1.45 -17.48
C GLY A 3 4.03 1.76 -16.50
N ALA A 4 3.79 2.66 -15.55
CA ALA A 4 4.76 3.00 -14.52
C ALA A 4 5.16 1.72 -13.76
N ARG A 5 6.46 1.40 -13.75
CA ARG A 5 7.06 0.38 -12.89
C ARG A 5 7.56 1.14 -11.66
N GLY A 6 7.05 0.81 -10.48
CA GLY A 6 7.41 1.48 -9.25
C GLY A 6 7.77 0.43 -8.23
N ALA A 7 8.89 0.59 -7.56
CA ALA A 7 9.22 -0.28 -6.46
C ALA A 7 10.06 0.49 -5.43
N ALA A 8 9.45 0.67 -4.28
CA ALA A 8 10.09 1.02 -3.02
C ALA A 8 9.22 0.37 -1.95
N ASN A 9 9.83 -0.37 -1.03
CA ASN A 9 9.14 -0.77 0.19
C ASN A 9 9.35 0.38 1.20
N SER A 10 8.26 0.94 1.69
CA SER A 10 8.29 1.85 2.84
C SER A 10 7.84 1.08 4.07
N LEU A 11 8.57 1.14 5.18
CA LEU A 11 8.13 0.61 6.46
C LEU A 11 7.61 1.75 7.32
N ILE A 12 6.41 1.58 7.85
CA ILE A 12 5.79 2.52 8.79
C ILE A 12 5.86 1.89 10.18
N ARG A 13 6.72 2.46 11.02
CA ARG A 13 6.91 2.03 12.41
C ARG A 13 5.68 2.31 13.26
N ARG A 14 5.57 1.67 14.43
CA ARG A 14 4.45 1.86 15.38
C ARG A 14 4.21 3.33 15.74
N ASP A 15 5.28 4.13 15.82
CA ASP A 15 5.22 5.57 16.11
C ASP A 15 4.91 6.46 14.90
N GLY A 16 4.61 5.86 13.73
CA GLY A 16 4.29 6.56 12.48
C GLY A 16 5.51 7.03 11.68
N ARG A 17 6.74 6.79 12.15
CA ARG A 17 7.93 7.12 11.35
C ARG A 17 7.98 6.24 10.11
N VAL A 18 8.14 6.88 8.95
CA VAL A 18 8.28 6.19 7.66
C VAL A 18 9.76 5.99 7.37
N GLY A 19 10.23 4.75 7.51
CA GLY A 19 11.54 4.30 7.04
C GLY A 19 11.49 3.86 5.58
N ARG A 20 12.64 3.94 4.89
CA ARG A 20 12.85 3.25 3.62
C ARG A 20 13.70 2.02 3.89
N ASP A 21 13.08 0.85 3.82
CA ASP A 21 13.81 -0.41 4.04
C ASP A 21 14.48 -0.92 2.77
N VAL A 22 14.11 -0.39 1.60
CA VAL A 22 14.75 -0.74 0.32
C VAL A 22 15.23 0.51 -0.42
N LEU A 23 16.55 0.62 -0.58
CA LEU A 23 17.22 1.47 -1.55
C LEU A 23 17.00 0.89 -2.96
N ALA A 24 15.86 1.20 -3.57
CA ALA A 24 15.62 0.96 -4.99
C ALA A 24 15.85 2.27 -5.75
N ASP A 25 17.10 2.75 -5.76
CA ASP A 25 17.50 4.02 -6.39
C ASP A 25 17.84 3.86 -7.88
N ALA A 26 17.11 2.99 -8.59
CA ALA A 26 17.24 2.82 -10.03
C ALA A 26 15.85 2.65 -10.65
N ALA A 27 15.62 3.26 -11.80
CA ALA A 27 14.35 3.20 -12.55
C ALA A 27 13.89 1.76 -12.93
N ASP A 28 14.73 0.75 -12.66
CA ASP A 28 14.49 -0.69 -12.89
C ASP A 28 14.54 -1.54 -11.61
N ALA A 29 14.72 -0.94 -10.43
CA ALA A 29 14.80 -1.69 -9.18
C ALA A 29 13.41 -2.17 -8.77
N ARG A 30 13.15 -3.47 -8.99
CA ARG A 30 11.96 -4.18 -8.53
C ARG A 30 12.08 -4.47 -7.03
N ALA A 31 11.09 -4.08 -6.24
CA ALA A 31 10.97 -4.41 -4.84
C ALA A 31 10.33 -5.79 -4.73
N TRP A 32 10.88 -6.63 -3.87
CA TRP A 32 10.44 -8.02 -3.71
C TRP A 32 9.60 -8.10 -2.46
N HIS A 33 8.30 -7.81 -2.58
CA HIS A 33 7.39 -7.77 -1.43
C HIS A 33 6.20 -8.70 -1.59
N ALA A 34 5.67 -8.84 -2.81
CA ALA A 34 4.44 -9.60 -3.08
C ALA A 34 4.66 -11.10 -3.34
N GLY A 35 5.90 -11.54 -3.64
CA GLY A 35 6.20 -12.92 -4.04
C GLY A 35 5.30 -13.44 -5.19
N VAL A 36 4.99 -14.74 -5.18
CA VAL A 36 3.98 -15.33 -6.08
C VAL A 36 2.60 -14.75 -5.72
N SER A 37 2.02 -14.01 -6.66
CA SER A 37 0.84 -13.18 -6.44
C SER A 37 0.14 -12.82 -7.75
N ALA A 38 -1.17 -12.54 -7.68
CA ALA A 38 -1.99 -12.05 -8.79
C ALA A 38 -3.01 -11.01 -8.32
N PHE A 39 -3.18 -9.93 -9.10
CA PHE A 39 -4.19 -8.90 -8.88
C PHE A 39 -5.04 -8.74 -10.14
N GLU A 40 -6.36 -8.96 -10.02
CA GLU A 40 -7.31 -8.88 -11.15
C GLU A 40 -6.88 -9.70 -12.38
N GLY A 41 -6.39 -10.92 -12.14
CA GLY A 41 -5.91 -11.83 -13.18
C GLY A 41 -4.50 -11.52 -13.71
N ARG A 42 -3.87 -10.42 -13.28
CA ARG A 42 -2.49 -10.10 -13.64
C ARG A 42 -1.51 -10.61 -12.59
N GLU A 43 -0.69 -11.57 -12.98
CA GLU A 43 0.34 -12.15 -12.12
C GLU A 43 1.55 -11.21 -11.91
N ARG A 44 2.40 -11.57 -10.93
CA ARG A 44 3.69 -10.93 -10.62
C ARG A 44 3.50 -9.49 -10.14
N CYS A 45 2.79 -9.31 -9.03
CA CYS A 45 2.45 -7.97 -8.50
C CYS A 45 3.67 -7.08 -8.23
N ASN A 46 4.85 -7.65 -7.94
CA ASN A 46 6.11 -6.89 -7.82
C ASN A 46 6.43 -6.03 -9.07
N ASP A 47 5.93 -6.41 -10.25
CA ASP A 47 6.24 -5.69 -11.50
C ASP A 47 5.40 -4.41 -11.69
N PHE A 48 4.35 -4.19 -10.87
CA PHE A 48 3.41 -3.07 -11.06
C PHE A 48 2.77 -2.53 -9.78
N SER A 49 3.21 -2.97 -8.60
CA SER A 49 2.69 -2.50 -7.31
C SER A 49 3.79 -1.90 -6.46
N ILE A 50 3.39 -1.11 -5.46
CA ILE A 50 4.28 -0.50 -4.48
C ILE A 50 3.98 -1.15 -3.14
N GLY A 51 5.00 -1.69 -2.48
CA GLY A 51 4.88 -2.28 -1.15
C GLY A 51 4.93 -1.21 -0.05
N ILE A 52 3.99 -1.26 0.88
CA ILE A 52 4.04 -0.51 2.13
C ILE A 52 3.87 -1.51 3.26
N GLU A 53 4.84 -1.56 4.16
CA GLU A 53 4.86 -2.42 5.33
C GLU A 53 4.48 -1.57 6.55
N LEU A 54 3.68 -2.15 7.45
CA LEU A 54 3.37 -1.56 8.75
C LEU A 54 3.98 -2.46 9.82
N GLU A 55 4.79 -1.91 10.72
CA GLU A 55 5.33 -2.63 11.87
C GLU A 55 4.18 -3.13 12.75
N GLY A 56 4.05 -4.45 12.89
CA GLY A 56 2.94 -5.07 13.62
C GLY A 56 2.80 -6.55 13.31
N SER A 57 1.66 -7.12 13.69
CA SER A 57 1.27 -8.50 13.42
C SER A 57 -0.23 -8.58 13.15
N ASP A 58 -0.69 -9.72 12.66
CA ASP A 58 -2.11 -9.94 12.33
C ASP A 58 -3.04 -9.90 13.57
N ASP A 59 -2.46 -10.07 14.77
CA ASP A 59 -3.17 -10.22 16.04
C ASP A 59 -3.19 -8.95 16.91
N VAL A 60 -2.53 -7.88 16.47
CA VAL A 60 -2.41 -6.63 17.24
C VAL A 60 -2.89 -5.45 16.42
N ALA A 61 -3.77 -4.63 17.01
CA ALA A 61 -4.26 -3.41 16.38
C ALA A 61 -3.11 -2.46 15.98
N PHE A 62 -3.20 -1.87 14.79
CA PHE A 62 -2.27 -0.86 14.31
C PHE A 62 -2.50 0.49 15.02
N GLU A 63 -1.41 1.23 15.26
CA GLU A 63 -1.49 2.51 15.97
C GLU A 63 -2.10 3.61 15.11
N ALA A 64 -2.66 4.63 15.76
CA ALA A 64 -3.17 5.80 15.08
C ALA A 64 -2.12 6.49 14.19
N ALA A 65 -0.90 6.62 14.70
CA ALA A 65 0.21 7.22 13.96
C ALA A 65 0.55 6.45 12.67
N GLN A 66 0.33 5.12 12.65
CA GLN A 66 0.55 4.30 11.45
C GLN A 66 -0.48 4.61 10.37
N TYR A 67 -1.76 4.75 10.74
CA TYR A 67 -2.82 5.12 9.80
C TYR A 67 -2.61 6.52 9.23
N ASP A 68 -2.24 7.49 10.07
CA ASP A 68 -1.96 8.86 9.64
C ASP A 68 -0.81 8.90 8.63
N ALA A 69 0.29 8.20 8.94
CA ALA A 69 1.44 8.09 8.05
C ALA A 69 1.12 7.35 6.75
N LEU A 70 0.35 6.25 6.83
CA LEU A 70 -0.07 5.48 5.66
C LEU A 70 -0.94 6.32 4.73
N ALA A 71 -1.91 7.06 5.26
CA ALA A 71 -2.76 7.95 4.48
C ALA A 71 -1.95 9.08 3.82
N ALA A 72 -1.02 9.71 4.55
CA ALA A 72 -0.15 10.74 4.01
C ALA A 72 0.76 10.20 2.87
N LEU A 73 1.38 9.03 3.08
CA LEU A 73 2.24 8.38 2.10
C LEU A 73 1.46 7.99 0.84
N THR A 74 0.30 7.36 0.99
CA THR A 74 -0.53 6.95 -0.15
C THR A 74 -0.95 8.15 -1.00
N ARG A 75 -1.31 9.30 -0.40
CA ARG A 75 -1.59 10.52 -1.16
C ARG A 75 -0.38 11.02 -1.95
N ALA A 76 0.80 10.99 -1.33
CA ALA A 76 2.03 11.37 -2.01
C ALA A 76 2.31 10.45 -3.21
N LEU A 77 2.07 9.14 -3.04
CA LEU A 77 2.19 8.17 -4.13
C LEU A 77 1.12 8.37 -5.21
N GLN A 78 -0.13 8.71 -4.88
CA GLN A 78 -1.18 9.03 -5.86
C GLN A 78 -0.86 10.27 -6.70
N ARG A 79 -0.15 11.26 -6.13
CA ARG A 79 0.30 12.44 -6.90
C ARG A 79 1.41 12.10 -7.89
N ARG A 80 2.27 11.13 -7.53
CA ARG A 80 3.43 10.73 -8.35
C ARG A 80 3.10 9.65 -9.37
N TYR A 81 2.22 8.73 -9.02
CA TYR A 81 1.89 7.55 -9.80
C TYR A 81 0.39 7.48 -10.06
N ARG A 82 0.01 6.95 -11.23
CA ARG A 82 -1.40 6.73 -11.59
C ARG A 82 -1.95 5.48 -10.89
N LEU A 83 -1.96 5.48 -9.56
CA LEU A 83 -2.49 4.40 -8.75
C LEU A 83 -4.00 4.24 -8.98
N ALA A 84 -4.46 2.99 -9.05
CA ALA A 84 -5.86 2.67 -9.34
C ALA A 84 -6.56 1.89 -8.22
N ALA A 85 -5.79 1.26 -7.32
CA ALA A 85 -6.31 0.42 -6.27
C ALA A 85 -5.33 0.31 -5.10
N VAL A 86 -5.86 -0.10 -3.95
CA VAL A 86 -5.10 -0.61 -2.80
C VAL A 86 -5.66 -1.97 -2.45
N CYS A 87 -4.80 -2.89 -2.02
CA CYS A 87 -5.19 -4.21 -1.53
C CYS A 87 -4.17 -4.69 -0.49
N GLY A 88 -4.62 -5.51 0.46
CA GLY A 88 -3.75 -6.27 1.35
C GLY A 88 -3.08 -7.46 0.65
N HIS A 89 -1.99 -7.97 1.21
CA HIS A 89 -1.24 -9.09 0.64
C HIS A 89 -2.08 -10.37 0.57
N GLN A 90 -2.93 -10.61 1.57
CA GLN A 90 -3.91 -11.69 1.59
C GLN A 90 -4.85 -11.70 0.36
N HIS A 91 -5.14 -10.55 -0.24
CA HIS A 91 -6.02 -10.47 -1.42
C HIS A 91 -5.31 -10.89 -2.72
N ILE A 92 -3.99 -10.70 -2.81
CA ILE A 92 -3.21 -11.02 -4.01
C ILE A 92 -2.49 -12.37 -3.92
N ALA A 93 -2.46 -12.97 -2.74
CA ALA A 93 -1.85 -14.27 -2.47
C ALA A 93 -2.68 -15.09 -1.45
N PRO A 94 -3.97 -15.37 -1.75
CA PRO A 94 -4.86 -16.08 -0.85
C PRO A 94 -4.32 -17.48 -0.53
N GLY A 95 -4.47 -17.91 0.72
CA GLY A 95 -3.95 -19.20 1.23
C GLY A 95 -2.44 -19.23 1.50
N ARG A 96 -1.67 -18.25 1.00
CA ARG A 96 -0.23 -18.12 1.28
C ARG A 96 0.09 -17.02 2.29
N LYS A 97 -0.65 -15.92 2.25
CA LYS A 97 -0.39 -14.70 3.03
C LYS A 97 -1.66 -14.25 3.73
N THR A 98 -1.50 -13.74 4.95
CA THR A 98 -2.58 -13.31 5.84
C THR A 98 -2.51 -11.80 6.13
N ASP A 99 -1.33 -11.18 5.97
CA ASP A 99 -1.14 -9.75 6.18
C ASP A 99 -2.00 -8.88 5.21
N PRO A 100 -2.48 -7.71 5.66
CA PRO A 100 -2.23 -7.07 6.97
C PRO A 100 -3.11 -7.61 8.13
N GLY A 101 -3.77 -8.75 7.95
CA GLY A 101 -4.53 -9.41 9.00
C GLY A 101 -5.88 -8.76 9.32
N PRO A 102 -6.66 -9.39 10.21
CA PRO A 102 -7.97 -8.89 10.64
C PRO A 102 -7.88 -7.60 11.48
N CYS A 103 -6.74 -7.35 12.13
CA CYS A 103 -6.54 -6.14 12.93
C CYS A 103 -6.31 -4.87 12.10
N PHE A 104 -6.18 -4.98 10.77
CA PHE A 104 -6.10 -3.83 9.89
C PHE A 104 -7.49 -3.28 9.55
N ASP A 105 -7.82 -2.14 10.15
CA ASP A 105 -9.05 -1.39 9.87
C ASP A 105 -9.01 -0.68 8.50
N TRP A 106 -9.57 -1.35 7.49
CA TRP A 106 -9.75 -0.81 6.13
C TRP A 106 -10.67 0.43 6.09
N SER A 107 -11.68 0.48 6.95
CA SER A 107 -12.64 1.58 6.99
C SER A 107 -11.99 2.84 7.51
N ARG A 108 -11.23 2.74 8.61
CA ARG A 108 -10.39 3.81 9.13
C ARG A 108 -9.43 4.32 8.08
N TYR A 109 -8.67 3.42 7.45
CA TYR A 109 -7.71 3.83 6.42
C TYR A 109 -8.37 4.60 5.27
N ARG A 110 -9.54 4.16 4.80
CA ARG A 110 -10.32 4.85 3.76
C ARG A 110 -10.76 6.24 4.20
N LEU A 111 -11.26 6.38 5.43
CA LEU A 111 -11.66 7.67 5.99
C LEU A 111 -10.45 8.60 6.13
N ASP A 112 -9.36 8.09 6.68
CA ASP A 112 -8.13 8.86 6.90
C ASP A 112 -7.50 9.32 5.59
N LEU A 113 -7.71 8.59 4.48
CA LEU A 113 -7.34 9.00 3.12
C LEU A 113 -8.20 10.11 2.52
N GLN A 114 -9.42 10.28 2.99
CA GLN A 114 -10.32 11.35 2.55
C GLN A 114 -10.10 12.64 3.37
N LYS A 115 -9.70 12.51 4.64
CA LYS A 115 -9.38 13.64 5.52
C LYS A 115 -8.15 14.42 5.04
N ASN A 116 -8.31 15.63 4.52
CA ASN A 116 -7.23 16.48 3.95
C ASN A 116 -6.86 16.20 2.48
N ALA A 117 -7.77 15.62 1.69
CA ALA A 117 -7.64 15.70 0.23
C ALA A 117 -7.74 17.17 -0.21
N ALA A 118 -6.59 17.84 -0.41
CA ALA A 118 -6.57 19.20 -0.94
C ALA A 118 -7.27 19.23 -2.31
N PRO A 119 -7.98 20.32 -2.66
CA PRO A 119 -8.74 20.43 -3.91
C PRO A 119 -7.88 20.47 -5.19
N ALA A 120 -6.56 20.37 -5.07
CA ALA A 120 -5.64 20.47 -6.19
C ALA A 120 -5.46 19.12 -6.89
N HIS A 121 -6.16 18.99 -8.03
CA HIS A 121 -6.18 17.87 -8.97
C HIS A 121 -6.98 16.65 -8.48
N PRO A 122 -8.02 16.18 -9.21
CA PRO A 122 -8.72 14.96 -8.83
C PRO A 122 -7.78 13.77 -9.05
N ALA A 123 -7.05 13.38 -8.01
CA ALA A 123 -6.46 12.06 -7.94
C ALA A 123 -7.59 11.06 -8.11
N ARG A 124 -7.46 10.15 -9.08
CA ARG A 124 -8.48 9.11 -9.31
C ARG A 124 -8.72 8.38 -7.99
N ALA A 125 -9.98 8.22 -7.61
CA ALA A 125 -10.36 7.48 -6.42
C ALA A 125 -9.76 6.06 -6.47
N LEU A 126 -9.09 5.66 -5.40
CA LEU A 126 -8.55 4.31 -5.26
C LEU A 126 -9.70 3.33 -5.04
N ARG A 127 -9.66 2.21 -5.76
CA ARG A 127 -10.50 1.06 -5.44
C ARG A 127 -9.91 0.34 -4.22
N PHE A 128 -10.77 -0.04 -3.28
CA PHE A 128 -10.40 -0.84 -2.11
C PHE A 128 -10.93 -2.26 -2.30
N PRO A 129 -10.37 -3.26 -1.61
CA PRO A 129 -11.01 -4.55 -1.50
C PRO A 129 -12.44 -4.37 -0.97
N PRO A 130 -13.38 -5.25 -1.39
CA PRO A 130 -14.71 -5.28 -0.79
C PRO A 130 -14.56 -5.45 0.73
N ALA A 131 -15.47 -4.83 1.49
CA ALA A 131 -15.55 -5.10 2.92
C ALA A 131 -15.84 -6.59 3.11
N ALA A 132 -15.05 -7.23 3.97
CA ALA A 132 -15.32 -8.59 4.43
C ALA A 132 -16.61 -8.61 5.26
#